data_AF-A0A3D1SH71-F1
#
_entry.id   AF-A0A3D1SH71-F1
#
_cell.length_a   1.000
_cell.length_b   1.000
_cell.length_c   1.000
_cell.angle_alpha   90.00
_cell.angle_beta   90.00
_cell.angle_gamma   90.00
#
_symmetry.space_group_name_H-M   'P 1'
#
loop_
_entity.id
_entity.type
_entity.pdbx_description
1 polymer ?
#
loop_
_entity_poly.entity_id
_entity_poly.type
_entity_poly.pdbx_seq_one_letter_code
_entity_poly.pdbx_strand_id
1 'polypeptide(L)'
;MENYFFDNPMGKTEGDEVYVTAIQGESLNGSMRYLARVYEGTEMMVMKVGDYRSITEQTIKGVLKEIKKPSLVLMFNCIARTVLFEKQNYLGEYEKMLADAFPRFIGFSCMSEQLGTKNCNCTMLLAVFE
;
A
#
# COMPACT_ATOMS: atom_id res chain seq x y z
N MET A 1 15.00 0.55 16.29
CA MET A 1 13.54 0.39 16.11
C MET A 1 13.14 0.43 14.63
N GLU A 2 13.78 1.26 13.80
CA GLU A 2 13.47 1.39 12.36
C GLU A 2 13.40 0.08 11.55
N ASN A 3 14.27 -0.89 11.86
CA ASN A 3 14.26 -2.19 11.17
C ASN A 3 12.96 -3.01 11.37
N TYR A 4 12.18 -2.74 12.42
CA TYR A 4 10.96 -3.49 12.71
C TYR A 4 9.72 -2.96 11.98
N PHE A 5 9.73 -1.70 11.55
CA PHE A 5 8.54 -1.05 10.98
C PHE A 5 8.18 -1.57 9.58
N PHE A 6 9.14 -2.15 8.86
CA PHE A 6 8.88 -2.79 7.56
C PHE A 6 8.11 -4.10 7.70
N ASP A 7 8.44 -4.90 8.73
CA ASP A 7 7.80 -6.20 8.96
C ASP A 7 6.54 -6.08 9.84
N ASN A 8 6.44 -4.98 10.60
CA ASN A 8 5.35 -4.71 11.53
C ASN A 8 4.79 -3.30 11.29
N PRO A 9 4.02 -3.10 10.20
CA PRO A 9 3.41 -1.81 9.93
C PRO A 9 2.34 -1.46 10.97
N MET A 10 2.06 -0.18 11.13
CA MET A 10 0.95 0.28 11.99
C MET A 10 -0.33 0.36 11.18
N GLY A 11 -1.42 -0.16 11.74
CA GLY A 11 -2.78 0.02 11.28
C GLY A 11 -3.50 1.08 12.11
N LYS A 12 -4.44 1.77 11.47
CA LYS A 12 -5.41 2.66 12.11
C LYS A 12 -6.82 2.34 11.63
N THR A 13 -7.80 2.49 12.50
CA THR A 13 -9.21 2.34 12.14
C THR A 13 -9.75 3.62 11.48
N GLU A 14 -10.46 3.49 10.36
CA GLU A 14 -11.30 4.57 9.81
C GLU A 14 -12.67 3.99 9.43
N GLY A 15 -13.70 4.28 10.24
CA GLY A 15 -15.00 3.59 10.12
C GLY A 15 -14.86 2.13 10.53
N ASP A 16 -15.39 1.22 9.70
CA ASP A 16 -15.30 -0.23 9.92
C ASP A 16 -14.03 -0.85 9.29
N GLU A 17 -13.16 -0.04 8.70
CA GLU A 17 -12.00 -0.47 7.94
C GLU A 17 -10.68 -0.17 8.66
N VAL A 18 -9.65 -0.97 8.36
CA VAL A 18 -8.28 -0.77 8.87
C VAL A 18 -7.36 -0.35 7.74
N TYR A 19 -6.69 0.78 7.90
CA TYR A 19 -5.73 1.33 6.94
C TYR A 19 -4.32 1.32 7.52
N VAL A 20 -3.35 0.93 6.71
CA VAL A 20 -1.94 1.02 7.09
C VAL A 20 -1.53 2.50 7.15
N THR A 21 -0.70 2.86 8.14
CA THR A 21 -0.16 4.21 8.29
C THR A 21 1.34 4.18 8.53
N ALA A 22 2.05 5.10 7.88
CA ALA A 22 3.49 5.19 7.96
C ALA A 22 3.95 5.87 9.25
N ILE A 23 4.91 5.22 9.92
CA ILE A 23 5.63 5.76 11.05
C ILE A 23 6.73 6.70 10.53
N GLN A 24 6.73 7.95 10.99
CA GLN A 24 7.79 8.92 10.73
C GLN A 24 9.02 8.68 11.62
N GLY A 25 8.81 8.22 12.85
CA GLY A 25 9.88 7.92 13.79
C GLY A 25 9.41 7.97 15.24
N GLU A 26 10.36 7.91 16.17
CA GLU A 26 10.14 8.03 17.61
C GLU A 26 10.62 9.40 18.09
N SER A 27 9.86 10.02 19.00
CA SER A 27 10.24 11.27 19.66
C SER A 27 11.14 10.99 20.87
N LEU A 28 11.84 12.00 21.36
CA LEU A 28 12.74 11.89 22.53
C LEU A 28 12.08 11.34 23.80
N ASN A 29 10.75 11.47 23.92
CA ASN A 29 9.97 10.97 25.06
C ASN A 29 9.36 9.57 24.82
N GLY A 30 9.73 8.87 23.75
CA GLY A 30 9.20 7.55 23.41
C GLY A 30 7.85 7.56 22.68
N SER A 31 7.31 8.73 22.35
CA SER A 31 6.09 8.81 21.54
C SER A 31 6.35 8.55 20.06
N MET A 32 5.41 7.87 19.40
CA MET A 32 5.48 7.60 17.96
C MET A 32 4.97 8.78 17.15
N ARG A 33 5.71 9.16 16.11
CA ARG A 33 5.32 10.17 15.13
C ARG A 33 4.88 9.47 13.85
N TYR A 34 3.83 9.98 13.24
CA TYR A 34 3.25 9.44 12.01
C TYR A 34 3.33 10.47 10.88
N LEU A 35 3.47 10.00 9.63
CA LEU A 35 3.46 10.87 8.46
C LEU A 35 2.06 11.42 8.12
N ALA A 36 1.02 10.76 8.63
CA ALA A 36 -0.37 11.20 8.52
C ALA A 36 -0.92 11.58 9.90
N ARG A 37 -1.94 12.45 9.92
CA ARG A 37 -2.66 12.79 11.14
C ARG A 37 -3.38 11.55 11.68
N VAL A 38 -3.19 11.29 12.97
CA VAL A 38 -3.98 10.36 13.77
C VAL A 38 -4.95 11.21 14.60
N TYR A 39 -6.25 10.95 14.48
CA TYR A 39 -7.28 11.72 15.17
C TYR A 39 -7.52 11.15 16.57
N GLU A 40 -7.98 11.98 17.50
CA GLU A 40 -8.42 11.50 18.81
C GLU A 40 -9.54 10.47 18.66
N GLY A 41 -9.45 9.37 19.41
CA GLY A 41 -10.35 8.22 19.28
C GLY A 41 -10.02 7.25 18.15
N THR A 42 -8.94 7.48 17.37
CA THR A 42 -8.46 6.49 16.39
C THR A 42 -7.82 5.31 17.11
N GLU A 43 -8.30 4.09 16.87
CA GLU A 43 -7.63 2.89 17.37
C GLU A 43 -6.43 2.57 16.50
N MET A 44 -5.29 2.32 17.16
CA MET A 44 -4.01 2.03 16.53
C MET A 44 -3.61 0.60 16.87
N MET A 45 -3.08 -0.13 15.90
CA MET A 45 -2.70 -1.53 16.07
C MET A 45 -1.41 -1.86 15.33
N VAL A 46 -0.59 -2.75 15.91
CA VAL A 46 0.56 -3.32 15.21
C VAL A 46 0.05 -4.45 14.31
N MET A 47 0.36 -4.38 13.02
CA MET A 47 -0.01 -5.37 12.04
C MET A 47 1.18 -6.25 11.66
N LYS A 48 0.91 -7.30 10.88
CA LYS A 48 1.94 -8.11 10.23
C LYS A 48 1.78 -8.02 8.72
N VAL A 49 2.90 -8.11 8.01
CA VAL A 49 2.90 -8.23 6.55
C VAL A 49 2.14 -9.50 6.15
N GLY A 50 1.15 -9.35 5.26
CA GLY A 50 0.41 -10.46 4.68
C GLY A 50 1.14 -11.11 3.50
N ASP A 51 0.54 -12.16 2.92
CA ASP A 51 1.02 -12.76 1.67
C ASP A 51 0.77 -11.82 0.49
N TYR A 52 1.77 -10.98 0.20
CA TYR A 52 1.69 -9.98 -0.85
C TYR A 52 1.56 -10.58 -2.26
N ARG A 53 1.92 -11.85 -2.47
CA ARG A 53 1.71 -12.53 -3.76
C ARG A 53 0.23 -12.79 -3.96
N SER A 54 -0.39 -13.45 -2.98
CA SER A 54 -1.83 -13.73 -2.99
C SER A 54 -2.66 -12.43 -3.05
N ILE A 55 -2.28 -11.41 -2.29
CA ILE A 55 -2.95 -10.10 -2.30
C ILE A 55 -2.86 -9.42 -3.68
N THR A 56 -1.70 -9.49 -4.35
CA THR A 56 -1.53 -8.91 -5.69
C THR A 56 -2.40 -9.65 -6.71
N GLU A 57 -2.42 -10.98 -6.69
CA GLU A 57 -3.31 -11.77 -7.57
C GLU A 57 -4.78 -11.44 -7.35
N GLN A 58 -5.21 -11.35 -6.10
CA GLN A 58 -6.60 -11.04 -5.75
C GLN A 58 -6.98 -9.63 -6.22
N THR A 59 -6.08 -8.65 -6.04
CA THR A 59 -6.28 -7.28 -6.55
C THR A 59 -6.47 -7.28 -8.06
N ILE A 60 -5.59 -7.95 -8.81
CA ILE A 60 -5.69 -8.06 -10.28
C ILE A 60 -7.01 -8.72 -10.69
N LYS A 61 -7.38 -9.84 -10.06
CA LYS A 61 -8.66 -10.54 -10.31
C LYS A 61 -9.86 -9.65 -10.02
N GLY A 62 -9.80 -8.84 -8.96
CA GLY A 62 -10.82 -7.85 -8.61
C GLY A 62 -11.00 -6.82 -9.71
N VAL A 63 -9.91 -6.19 -10.16
CA VAL A 63 -9.95 -5.21 -11.25
C VAL A 63 -10.55 -5.80 -12.52
N LEU A 64 -10.10 -6.99 -12.95
CA LEU A 64 -10.58 -7.61 -14.19
C LEU A 64 -12.04 -8.11 -14.10
N LYS A 65 -12.55 -8.35 -12.88
CA LYS A 65 -13.96 -8.67 -12.64
C LYS A 65 -14.84 -7.44 -12.80
N GLU A 66 -14.39 -6.29 -12.32
CA GLU A 66 -15.11 -5.02 -12.40
C GLU A 66 -15.01 -4.39 -13.80
N ILE A 67 -13.81 -4.39 -14.37
CA ILE A 67 -13.50 -3.78 -15.66
C ILE A 67 -12.94 -4.86 -16.59
N LYS A 68 -13.80 -5.38 -17.47
CA LYS A 68 -13.48 -6.54 -18.32
C LYS A 68 -12.38 -6.26 -19.35
N LYS A 69 -12.21 -5.01 -19.77
CA LYS A 69 -11.26 -4.61 -20.80
C LYS A 69 -10.55 -3.30 -20.43
N PRO A 70 -9.61 -3.32 -19.46
CA PRO A 70 -8.83 -2.14 -19.12
C PRO A 70 -8.06 -1.63 -20.34
N SER A 71 -8.27 -0.36 -20.71
CA SER A 71 -7.54 0.31 -21.78
C SER A 71 -6.22 0.91 -21.28
N LEU A 72 -6.15 1.35 -20.03
CA LEU A 72 -4.95 1.84 -19.35
C LEU A 72 -5.09 1.64 -17.83
N VAL A 73 -4.01 1.27 -17.15
CA VAL A 73 -3.92 1.23 -15.69
C VAL A 73 -2.80 2.16 -15.19
N LEU A 74 -3.13 3.14 -14.37
CA LEU A 74 -2.15 3.90 -13.60
C LEU A 74 -2.05 3.31 -12.21
N MET A 75 -0.85 2.86 -11.84
CA MET A 75 -0.58 2.22 -10.57
C MET A 75 0.29 3.11 -9.69
N PHE A 76 -0.15 3.37 -8.47
CA PHE A 76 0.61 4.06 -7.44
C PHE A 76 0.86 3.07 -6.31
N ASN A 77 2.09 2.57 -6.24
CA ASN A 77 2.51 1.60 -5.22
C ASN A 77 3.32 2.30 -4.13
N CYS A 78 3.02 2.02 -2.87
CA CYS A 78 3.79 2.56 -1.76
C CYS A 78 5.29 2.19 -1.87
N ILE A 79 6.17 3.18 -1.70
CA ILE A 79 7.62 3.02 -1.73
C ILE A 79 8.12 1.98 -0.71
N ALA A 80 7.51 1.91 0.48
CA ALA A 80 7.89 0.91 1.48
C ALA A 80 7.63 -0.53 0.98
N ARG A 81 6.55 -0.73 0.22
CA ARG A 81 6.27 -2.02 -0.44
C ARG A 81 7.24 -2.29 -1.58
N THR A 82 7.55 -1.29 -2.42
CA THR A 82 8.57 -1.45 -3.47
C THR A 82 9.91 -1.89 -2.88
N VAL A 83 10.36 -1.25 -1.80
CA VAL A 83 11.59 -1.61 -1.08
C VAL A 83 11.50 -3.01 -0.47
N LEU A 84 10.36 -3.37 0.13
CA LEU A 84 10.13 -4.73 0.64
C LEU A 84 10.22 -5.77 -0.49
N PHE A 85 9.60 -5.51 -1.64
CA PHE A 85 9.57 -6.41 -2.78
C PHE A 85 10.95 -6.59 -3.40
N GLU A 86 11.74 -5.53 -3.46
CA GLU A 86 13.13 -5.58 -3.90
C GLU A 86 13.97 -6.45 -2.94
N LYS A 87 13.88 -6.19 -1.62
CA LYS A 87 14.59 -6.99 -0.59
C LYS A 87 14.23 -8.48 -0.63
N GLN A 88 12.99 -8.81 -0.99
CA GLN A 88 12.48 -10.17 -1.07
C GLN A 88 12.63 -10.80 -2.48
N ASN A 89 13.35 -10.15 -3.40
CA ASN A 89 13.50 -10.57 -4.80
C ASN A 89 12.16 -10.83 -5.53
N TYR A 90 11.09 -10.16 -5.10
CA TYR A 90 9.74 -10.31 -5.63
C TYR A 90 9.40 -9.27 -6.71
N LEU A 91 10.13 -8.15 -6.78
CA LEU A 91 9.75 -7.02 -7.64
C LEU A 91 9.57 -7.41 -9.12
N GLY A 92 10.45 -8.25 -9.68
CA GLY A 92 10.31 -8.72 -11.06
C GLY A 92 9.13 -9.68 -11.29
N GLU A 93 8.81 -10.53 -10.31
CA GLU A 93 7.62 -11.39 -10.35
C GLU A 93 6.34 -10.53 -10.31
N TYR A 94 6.31 -9.54 -9.42
CA TYR A 94 5.24 -8.56 -9.29
C TYR A 94 4.99 -7.77 -10.58
N GLU A 95 6.05 -7.23 -11.21
CA GLU A 95 5.95 -6.50 -12.47
C GLU A 95 5.43 -7.39 -13.60
N LYS A 96 5.91 -8.64 -13.67
CA LYS A 96 5.44 -9.61 -14.65
C LYS A 96 3.95 -9.93 -14.49
N MET A 97 3.48 -10.14 -13.26
CA MET A 97 2.06 -10.38 -12.99
C MET A 97 1.18 -9.23 -13.50
N LEU A 98 1.62 -7.98 -13.32
CA LEU A 98 0.90 -6.81 -13.81
C LEU A 98 0.93 -6.69 -15.33
N ALA A 99 2.09 -6.94 -15.95
CA ALA A 99 2.25 -6.91 -17.40
C ALA A 99 1.43 -8.00 -18.11
N ASP A 100 1.34 -9.19 -17.51
CA ASP A 100 0.54 -10.29 -18.03
C ASP A 100 -0.97 -10.00 -17.92
N ALA A 101 -1.39 -9.23 -16.91
CA ALA A 101 -2.80 -8.93 -16.65
C ALA A 101 -3.32 -7.68 -17.36
N PHE A 102 -2.49 -6.65 -17.53
CA PHE A 102 -2.92 -5.33 -18.02
C PHE A 102 -2.21 -4.97 -19.34
N PRO A 103 -2.94 -4.79 -20.46
CA PRO A 103 -2.34 -4.53 -21.77
C PRO A 103 -1.45 -3.29 -21.81
N ARG A 104 -1.81 -2.26 -21.02
CA ARG A 104 -1.07 -1.01 -20.89
C ARG A 104 -1.14 -0.56 -19.44
N PHE A 105 0.01 -0.42 -18.79
CA PHE A 105 0.09 0.12 -17.44
C PHE A 105 1.29 1.04 -17.27
N ILE A 106 1.17 1.98 -16.33
CA ILE A 106 2.26 2.86 -15.87
C ILE A 106 2.32 2.71 -14.36
N GLY A 107 3.50 2.36 -13.84
CA GLY A 107 3.74 2.19 -12.41
C GLY A 107 4.56 3.33 -11.82
N PHE A 108 4.11 3.83 -10.67
CA PHE A 108 4.85 4.78 -9.84
C PHE A 108 5.13 4.16 -8.47
N SER A 109 6.34 4.41 -7.97
CA SER A 109 6.66 4.16 -6.56
C SER A 109 6.55 5.49 -5.82
N CYS A 110 5.61 5.54 -4.88
CA CYS A 110 5.11 6.81 -4.35
C CYS A 110 5.10 6.82 -2.82
N MET A 111 5.03 8.04 -2.27
CA MET A 111 4.92 8.29 -0.86
C MET A 111 3.86 9.37 -0.66
N SER A 112 2.93 9.11 0.27
CA SER A 112 1.98 10.08 0.83
C SER A 112 0.84 10.50 -0.10
N GLU A 113 0.23 9.53 -0.79
CA GLU A 113 -1.02 9.75 -1.54
C GLU A 113 -2.17 10.05 -0.59
N GLN A 114 -2.95 11.07 -0.95
CA GLN A 114 -4.06 11.54 -0.13
C GLN A 114 -5.27 11.87 -1.02
N LEU A 115 -6.43 11.36 -0.64
CA LEU A 115 -7.71 11.68 -1.25
C LEU A 115 -8.61 12.36 -0.21
N GLY A 116 -8.74 13.69 -0.31
CA GLY A 116 -9.46 14.48 0.69
C GLY A 116 -8.75 14.43 2.05
N THR A 117 -9.44 13.96 3.09
CA THR A 117 -8.87 13.75 4.44
C THR A 117 -8.30 12.34 4.63
N LYS A 118 -8.47 11.45 3.65
CA LYS A 118 -8.02 10.06 3.72
C LYS A 118 -6.61 9.95 3.18
N ASN A 119 -5.70 9.52 4.03
CA ASN A 119 -4.37 9.15 3.60
C ASN A 119 -4.43 7.72 3.06
N CYS A 120 -4.17 7.56 1.76
CA CYS A 120 -4.24 6.28 1.07
C CYS A 120 -2.86 5.60 0.97
N ASN A 121 -1.82 6.24 1.52
CA ASN A 121 -0.46 5.72 1.53
C ASN A 121 -0.38 4.39 2.29
N CYS A 122 0.63 3.59 1.96
CA CYS A 122 0.87 2.21 2.41
C CYS A 122 -0.03 1.14 1.78
N THR A 123 -0.72 1.47 0.69
CA THR A 123 -1.46 0.50 -0.13
C THR A 123 -0.98 0.53 -1.60
N MET A 124 -1.70 -0.16 -2.47
CA MET A 124 -1.62 0.02 -3.93
C MET A 124 -2.91 0.71 -4.36
N LEU A 125 -2.79 1.78 -5.13
CA LEU A 125 -3.91 2.45 -5.77
C LEU A 125 -3.86 2.22 -7.27
N LEU A 126 -5.01 1.92 -7.86
CA LEU A 126 -5.16 1.71 -9.29
C LEU A 126 -6.22 2.68 -9.83
N ALA A 127 -5.84 3.50 -10.81
CA ALA A 127 -6.80 4.19 -11.66
C ALA A 127 -6.88 3.42 -12.98
N VAL A 128 -8.07 2.91 -13.29
CA VAL A 128 -8.31 2.00 -14.41
C VAL A 128 -9.26 2.67 -15.39
N PHE A 129 -8.87 2.67 -16.67
CA PHE A 129 -9.62 3.28 -17.76
C PHE A 129 -10.18 2.20 -18.69
N GLU A 130 -11.31 2.47 -19.35
CA GLU A 130 -11.97 1.60 -20.34
C GLU A 130 -11.70 2.04 -21.78
#